data_AF-A0A7C9F3X1-F1
#
_entry.id   AF-A0A7C9F3X1-F1
#
_cell.length_a   1.000
_cell.length_b   1.000
_cell.length_c   1.000
_cell.angle_alpha   90.00
_cell.angle_beta   90.00
_cell.angle_gamma   90.00
#
_symmetry.space_group_name_H-M   'P 1'
#
loop_
_entity.id
_entity.type
_entity.pdbx_description
1 polymer ?
#
loop_
_entity_poly.entity_id
_entity_poly.type
_entity_poly.pdbx_seq_one_letter_code
_entity_poly.pdbx_strand_id
1 'polypeptide(L)'
;IKLIEDNIQGLVAKGKLAQDKATNALSLLRGVLDYAEFKDVDMVIEAVFENVTLKQTIFCEMEKSCPPHCIFASNTTAIDLIAIGERTNSQDRIIGTHFFSPAHIMPLVEIIRTNMTSPQVILDLITLAKTMKKVPIVVHNCTGFAVSRIVFTYTQSAHLLANLGINVFRIDRVI
;
A
#
# COMPACT_ATOMS: atom_id res chain seq x y z
N ILE A 1 13.61 5.76 -9.27
CA ILE A 1 14.85 5.43 -8.50
C ILE A 1 15.41 6.67 -7.80
N LYS A 2 15.67 7.78 -8.50
CA LYS A 2 16.20 9.03 -7.91
C LYS A 2 15.56 9.49 -6.58
N LEU A 3 14.23 9.50 -6.48
CA LEU A 3 13.53 9.85 -5.23
C LEU A 3 13.94 8.95 -4.04
N ILE A 4 14.17 7.66 -4.29
CA ILE A 4 14.59 6.70 -3.27
C ILE A 4 16.03 6.99 -2.84
N GLU A 5 16.91 7.29 -3.80
CA GLU A 5 18.29 7.72 -3.53
C GLU A 5 18.32 8.99 -2.69
N ASP A 6 17.55 10.02 -3.07
CA ASP A 6 17.46 11.28 -2.33
C ASP A 6 17.00 11.06 -0.88
N ASN A 7 15.99 10.21 -0.67
CA ASN A 7 15.52 9.87 0.67
C ASN A 7 16.59 9.13 1.50
N ILE A 8 17.29 8.16 0.91
CA ILE A 8 18.36 7.41 1.58
C ILE A 8 19.53 8.32 1.91
N GLN A 9 19.99 9.15 0.97
CA GLN A 9 21.06 10.12 1.21
C GLN A 9 20.68 11.14 2.27
N GLY A 10 19.42 11.58 2.30
CA GLY A 10 18.89 12.43 3.36
C GLY A 10 18.98 11.79 4.76
N LEU A 11 18.85 10.47 4.88
CA LEU A 11 19.05 9.75 6.15
C LEU A 11 20.53 9.66 6.53
N VAL A 12 21.42 9.47 5.56
CA VAL A 12 22.88 9.47 5.79
C VAL A 12 23.35 10.84 6.25
N ALA A 13 22.95 11.91 5.57
CA ALA A 13 23.31 13.28 5.92
C ALA A 13 22.87 13.67 7.34
N LYS A 14 21.77 13.07 7.83
CA LYS A 14 21.25 13.25 9.19
C LYS A 14 21.89 12.30 10.23
N GLY A 15 22.86 11.48 9.84
CA GLY A 15 23.50 10.48 10.71
C GLY A 15 22.60 9.33 11.14
N LYS A 16 21.44 9.14 10.49
CA LYS A 16 20.45 8.10 10.84
C LYS A 16 20.72 6.76 10.13
N LEU A 17 21.57 6.77 9.11
CA LEU A 17 21.95 5.59 8.33
C LEU A 17 23.44 5.69 7.98
N ALA A 18 24.17 4.58 8.09
CA ALA A 18 25.57 4.51 7.70
C ALA A 18 25.70 4.37 6.17
N GLN A 19 26.79 4.90 5.60
CA GLN A 19 27.00 4.97 4.14
C GLN A 19 27.08 3.58 3.48
N ASP A 20 27.69 2.61 4.16
CA ASP A 20 27.78 1.21 3.74
C ASP A 20 26.38 0.58 3.63
N LYS A 21 25.54 0.80 4.64
CA LYS A 21 24.14 0.31 4.65
C LYS A 21 23.30 0.98 3.57
N ALA A 22 23.50 2.27 3.33
CA ALA A 22 22.84 2.99 2.24
C ALA A 22 23.20 2.41 0.87
N THR A 23 24.49 2.15 0.64
CA THR A 23 25.00 1.58 -0.61
C THR A 23 24.45 0.17 -0.83
N ASN A 24 24.47 -0.67 0.21
CA ASN A 24 23.90 -2.01 0.14
C ASN A 24 22.39 -1.98 -0.15
N ALA A 25 21.63 -1.11 0.51
CA ALA A 25 20.19 -0.98 0.26
C ALA A 25 19.88 -0.58 -1.19
N LEU A 26 20.66 0.35 -1.75
CA LEU A 26 20.51 0.77 -3.15
C LEU A 26 20.88 -0.32 -4.14
N SER A 27 21.87 -1.16 -3.84
CA SER A 27 22.26 -2.29 -4.72
C SER A 27 21.18 -3.37 -4.86
N LEU A 28 20.22 -3.42 -3.93
CA LEU A 28 19.08 -4.34 -3.99
C LEU A 28 17.97 -3.84 -4.94
N LEU A 29 18.02 -2.57 -5.35
CA LEU A 29 17.01 -1.99 -6.21
C LEU A 29 17.30 -2.33 -7.66
N ARG A 30 16.37 -3.06 -8.28
CA ARG A 30 16.39 -3.35 -9.71
C ARG A 30 15.15 -2.78 -10.37
N GLY A 31 15.34 -1.94 -11.37
CA GLY A 31 14.26 -1.45 -12.23
C GLY A 31 14.09 -2.36 -13.42
N VAL A 32 12.86 -2.74 -13.71
CA VAL A 32 12.47 -3.54 -14.89
C VAL A 32 11.27 -2.89 -15.56
N LEU A 33 11.08 -3.16 -16.85
CA LEU A 33 9.99 -2.59 -17.67
C LEU A 33 8.91 -3.62 -18.03
N ASP A 34 9.16 -4.89 -17.74
CA ASP A 34 8.25 -6.01 -17.99
C ASP A 34 8.29 -7.01 -16.82
N TYR A 35 7.48 -8.07 -16.95
CA TYR A 35 7.33 -9.10 -15.92
C TYR A 35 8.22 -10.33 -16.14
N ALA A 36 9.18 -10.30 -17.07
CA ALA A 36 9.97 -11.50 -17.42
C ALA A 36 10.78 -12.05 -16.23
N GLU A 37 11.13 -11.18 -15.30
CA GLU A 37 11.90 -11.48 -14.10
C GLU A 37 11.04 -11.84 -12.87
N PHE A 38 9.72 -11.90 -13.01
CA PHE A 38 8.81 -12.11 -11.87
C PHE A 38 8.66 -13.58 -11.46
N LYS A 39 9.35 -14.49 -12.16
CA LYS A 39 9.24 -15.95 -11.97
C LYS A 39 9.66 -16.45 -10.59
N ASP A 40 10.51 -15.69 -9.92
CA ASP A 40 11.06 -16.03 -8.60
C ASP A 40 10.61 -15.05 -7.50
N VAL A 41 9.56 -14.26 -7.76
CA VAL A 41 9.07 -13.25 -6.83
C VAL A 41 8.07 -13.87 -5.85
N ASP A 42 8.31 -13.67 -4.55
CA ASP A 42 7.42 -14.15 -3.48
C ASP A 42 6.22 -13.23 -3.23
N MET A 43 6.36 -11.94 -3.54
CA MET A 43 5.30 -10.96 -3.32
C MET A 43 5.42 -9.76 -4.26
N VAL A 44 4.31 -9.32 -4.84
CA VAL A 44 4.20 -8.09 -5.63
C VAL A 44 3.25 -7.12 -4.94
N ILE A 45 3.65 -5.84 -4.85
CA ILE A 45 2.79 -4.74 -4.36
C ILE A 45 2.49 -3.81 -5.54
N GLU A 46 1.25 -3.83 -5.99
CA GLU A 46 0.72 -2.95 -7.02
C GLU A 46 0.49 -1.54 -6.44
N ALA A 47 1.06 -0.52 -7.09
CA ALA A 47 0.98 0.89 -6.67
C ALA A 47 0.77 1.85 -7.87
N VAL A 48 -0.02 1.44 -8.86
CA VAL A 48 -0.47 2.28 -9.97
C VAL A 48 -1.69 3.12 -9.56
N PHE A 49 -2.11 4.01 -10.47
CA PHE A 49 -3.24 4.88 -10.25
C PHE A 49 -4.56 4.13 -10.01
N GLU A 50 -5.51 4.80 -9.36
CA GLU A 50 -6.81 4.24 -8.99
C GLU A 50 -7.72 4.08 -10.23
N ASN A 51 -7.51 2.98 -10.96
CA ASN A 51 -8.34 2.56 -12.07
C ASN A 51 -8.54 1.04 -12.02
N VAL A 52 -9.79 0.62 -11.85
CA VAL A 52 -10.15 -0.80 -11.69
C VAL A 52 -9.71 -1.63 -12.89
N THR A 53 -9.98 -1.17 -14.12
CA THR A 53 -9.65 -1.90 -15.34
C THR A 53 -8.15 -2.09 -15.50
N LEU A 54 -7.35 -1.04 -15.22
CA LEU A 54 -5.90 -1.17 -15.27
C LEU A 54 -5.39 -2.15 -14.21
N LYS A 55 -5.87 -2.04 -12.97
CA LYS A 55 -5.46 -2.96 -11.90
C LYS A 55 -5.85 -4.40 -12.23
N GLN A 56 -7.06 -4.64 -12.74
CA GLN A 56 -7.46 -5.97 -13.22
C GLN A 56 -6.50 -6.50 -14.30
N THR A 57 -6.14 -5.69 -15.30
CA THR A 57 -5.16 -6.09 -16.32
C THR A 57 -3.80 -6.43 -15.71
N ILE A 58 -3.29 -5.61 -14.79
CA ILE A 58 -2.02 -5.86 -14.10
C ILE A 58 -2.08 -7.17 -13.33
N PHE A 59 -3.15 -7.42 -12.55
CA PHE A 59 -3.32 -8.66 -11.79
C PHE A 59 -3.40 -9.90 -12.68
N CYS A 60 -4.04 -9.83 -13.85
CA CYS A 60 -4.02 -10.91 -14.83
C CYS A 60 -2.61 -11.18 -15.40
N GLU A 61 -1.82 -10.13 -15.67
CA GLU A 61 -0.45 -10.29 -16.19
C GLU A 61 0.51 -10.80 -15.11
N MET A 62 0.34 -10.37 -13.85
CA MET A 62 1.06 -10.90 -12.69
C MET A 62 0.73 -12.38 -12.49
N GLU A 63 -0.53 -12.79 -12.59
CA GLU A 63 -0.94 -14.21 -12.47
C GLU A 63 -0.25 -15.12 -13.49
N LYS A 64 0.01 -14.63 -14.70
CA LYS A 64 0.71 -15.39 -15.74
C LYS A 64 2.23 -15.45 -15.53
N SER A 65 2.80 -14.42 -14.92
CA SER A 65 4.25 -14.20 -14.88
C SER A 65 4.89 -14.65 -13.56
N CYS A 66 4.12 -14.62 -12.47
CA CYS A 66 4.56 -14.96 -11.13
C CYS A 66 4.35 -16.45 -10.81
N PRO A 67 5.12 -17.01 -9.86
CA PRO A 67 4.93 -18.38 -9.41
C PRO A 67 3.62 -18.53 -8.60
N PRO A 68 3.06 -19.74 -8.46
CA PRO A 68 1.79 -19.97 -7.77
C PRO A 68 1.77 -19.58 -6.28
N HIS A 69 2.94 -19.46 -5.64
CA HIS A 69 3.03 -19.02 -4.25
C HIS A 69 3.10 -17.50 -4.08
N CYS A 70 3.23 -16.74 -5.18
CA CYS A 70 3.42 -15.30 -5.14
C CYS A 70 2.17 -14.57 -4.60
N ILE A 71 2.38 -13.73 -3.59
CA ILE A 71 1.31 -12.90 -3.02
C ILE A 71 1.09 -11.66 -3.91
N PHE A 72 -0.16 -11.38 -4.24
CA PHE A 72 -0.54 -10.18 -4.99
C PHE A 72 -1.20 -9.16 -4.08
N ALA A 73 -0.46 -8.10 -3.76
CA ALA A 73 -0.92 -7.02 -2.93
C ALA A 73 -1.29 -5.77 -3.73
N SER A 74 -2.33 -5.04 -3.33
CA SER A 74 -2.65 -3.72 -3.89
C SER A 74 -2.54 -2.62 -2.83
N ASN A 75 -1.83 -1.53 -3.15
CA ASN A 75 -1.76 -0.30 -2.36
C ASN A 75 -2.94 0.67 -2.65
N THR A 76 -4.08 0.15 -3.12
CA THR A 76 -5.29 0.97 -3.29
C THR A 76 -5.75 1.59 -1.96
N THR A 77 -6.44 2.71 -2.02
CA THR A 77 -7.01 3.42 -0.85
C THR A 77 -8.51 3.21 -0.71
N ALA A 78 -9.21 2.88 -1.81
CA ALA A 78 -10.67 2.82 -1.81
C ALA A 78 -11.30 1.79 -2.79
N ILE A 79 -10.52 1.21 -3.71
CA ILE A 79 -11.06 0.23 -4.65
C ILE A 79 -11.28 -1.10 -3.94
N ASP A 80 -12.43 -1.71 -4.23
CA ASP A 80 -12.79 -3.04 -3.76
C ASP A 80 -11.81 -4.11 -4.28
N LEU A 81 -11.16 -4.84 -3.38
CA LEU A 81 -10.24 -5.93 -3.74
C LEU A 81 -10.91 -7.05 -4.53
N ILE A 82 -12.21 -7.30 -4.31
CA ILE A 82 -12.98 -8.29 -5.06
C ILE A 82 -13.03 -7.87 -6.53
N ALA A 83 -13.26 -6.58 -6.81
CA ALA A 83 -13.25 -6.06 -8.17
C ALA A 83 -11.87 -6.15 -8.80
N ILE A 84 -10.78 -5.90 -8.05
CA ILE A 84 -9.41 -6.05 -8.56
C ILE A 84 -9.11 -7.49 -8.97
N GLY A 85 -9.51 -8.47 -8.14
CA GLY A 85 -9.23 -9.89 -8.36
C GLY A 85 -10.23 -10.62 -9.26
N GLU A 86 -11.27 -9.95 -9.76
CA GLU A 86 -12.40 -10.56 -10.48
C GLU A 86 -11.97 -11.38 -11.71
N ARG A 87 -10.90 -10.96 -12.40
CA ARG A 87 -10.41 -11.57 -13.64
C ARG A 87 -9.24 -12.54 -13.43
N THR A 88 -8.97 -12.93 -12.19
CA THR A 88 -7.91 -13.88 -11.84
C THR A 88 -8.51 -15.18 -11.31
N ASN A 89 -7.69 -16.21 -11.10
CA ASN A 89 -8.03 -17.40 -10.31
C ASN A 89 -7.24 -17.43 -8.98
N SER A 90 -6.60 -16.32 -8.64
CA SER A 90 -5.64 -16.17 -7.54
C SER A 90 -6.23 -15.45 -6.33
N GLN A 91 -7.56 -15.46 -6.15
CA GLN A 91 -8.22 -14.64 -5.13
C GLN A 91 -7.78 -14.98 -3.70
N ASP A 92 -7.32 -16.20 -3.47
CA ASP A 92 -6.79 -16.67 -2.19
C ASP A 92 -5.46 -15.99 -1.81
N ARG A 93 -4.69 -15.54 -2.80
CA ARG A 93 -3.40 -14.84 -2.63
C ARG A 93 -3.45 -13.35 -2.95
N ILE A 94 -4.65 -12.79 -3.13
CA ILE A 94 -4.88 -11.34 -3.25
C ILE A 94 -5.14 -10.71 -1.89
N ILE A 95 -4.43 -9.62 -1.60
CA ILE A 95 -4.54 -8.86 -0.34
C ILE A 95 -4.38 -7.35 -0.59
N GLY A 96 -4.90 -6.50 0.28
CA GLY A 96 -4.61 -5.07 0.24
C GLY A 96 -3.49 -4.71 1.20
N THR A 97 -2.63 -3.79 0.78
CA THR A 97 -1.49 -3.25 1.53
C THR A 97 -1.48 -1.74 1.45
N HIS A 98 -2.40 -1.08 2.14
CA HIS A 98 -2.52 0.38 2.05
C HIS A 98 -1.48 1.06 2.94
N PHE A 99 -0.47 1.63 2.30
CA PHE A 99 0.55 2.48 2.90
C PHE A 99 0.10 3.93 2.90
N PHE A 100 0.34 4.62 4.02
CA PHE A 100 0.05 6.05 4.13
C PHE A 100 1.22 6.88 3.60
N SER A 101 0.91 7.91 2.82
CA SER A 101 1.94 8.79 2.26
C SER A 101 2.42 9.83 3.29
N PRO A 102 3.74 10.07 3.43
CA PRO A 102 4.84 9.38 2.75
C PRO A 102 5.13 7.99 3.33
N ALA A 103 5.20 6.97 2.47
CA ALA A 103 5.29 5.56 2.88
C ALA A 103 6.54 5.23 3.72
N HIS A 104 7.64 5.96 3.58
CA HIS A 104 8.86 5.75 4.36
C HIS A 104 8.81 6.41 5.75
N ILE A 105 7.85 7.31 5.99
CA ILE A 105 7.69 8.06 7.25
C ILE A 105 6.51 7.50 8.05
N MET A 106 5.38 7.27 7.40
CA MET A 106 4.15 6.90 8.09
C MET A 106 4.25 5.50 8.69
N PRO A 107 3.94 5.30 9.99
CA PRO A 107 4.13 4.01 10.65
C PRO A 107 3.03 3.00 10.30
N LEU A 108 1.80 3.48 10.06
CA LEU A 108 0.63 2.63 9.85
C LEU A 108 0.63 1.97 8.47
N VAL A 109 0.18 0.72 8.42
CA VAL A 109 -0.20 0.02 7.18
C VAL A 109 -1.51 -0.70 7.43
N GLU A 110 -2.50 -0.50 6.56
CA GLU A 110 -3.72 -1.30 6.57
C GLU A 110 -3.52 -2.55 5.71
N ILE A 111 -3.72 -3.72 6.33
CA ILE A 111 -3.75 -5.02 5.68
C ILE A 111 -5.22 -5.37 5.44
N ILE A 112 -5.65 -5.32 4.19
CA ILE A 112 -7.05 -5.51 3.83
C ILE A 112 -7.27 -6.93 3.34
N ARG A 113 -8.11 -7.69 4.03
CA ARG A 113 -8.47 -9.05 3.63
C ARG A 113 -9.85 -9.12 3.01
N THR A 114 -10.01 -10.03 2.05
CA THR A 114 -11.32 -10.50 1.61
C THR A 114 -11.72 -11.77 2.38
N ASN A 115 -12.88 -12.34 2.05
CA ASN A 115 -13.27 -13.67 2.56
C ASN A 115 -12.49 -14.80 1.86
N MET A 116 -11.93 -14.55 0.68
CA MET A 116 -11.16 -15.52 -0.09
C MET A 116 -9.69 -15.52 0.32
N THR A 117 -9.16 -14.37 0.79
CA THR A 117 -7.75 -14.20 1.17
C THR A 117 -7.35 -15.23 2.23
N SER A 118 -6.30 -16.00 1.92
CA SER A 118 -5.76 -17.06 2.77
C SER A 118 -5.21 -16.49 4.09
N PRO A 119 -5.42 -17.19 5.23
CA PRO A 119 -4.81 -16.82 6.51
C PRO A 119 -3.28 -16.71 6.45
N GLN A 120 -2.63 -17.57 5.65
CA GLN A 120 -1.17 -17.56 5.50
C GLN A 120 -0.68 -16.23 4.90
N VAL A 121 -1.37 -15.74 3.87
CA VAL A 121 -1.05 -14.48 3.17
C VAL A 121 -1.16 -13.28 4.12
N ILE A 122 -2.16 -13.30 5.02
CA ILE A 122 -2.31 -12.27 6.06
C ILE A 122 -1.12 -12.32 7.03
N LEU A 123 -0.68 -13.51 7.46
CA LEU A 123 0.45 -13.69 8.37
C LEU A 123 1.78 -13.26 7.73
N ASP A 124 2.01 -13.63 6.48
CA ASP A 124 3.21 -13.25 5.74
C ASP A 124 3.30 -11.73 5.61
N LEU A 125 2.17 -11.09 5.33
CA LEU A 125 2.12 -9.64 5.20
C LEU A 125 2.29 -8.91 6.53
N ILE A 126 1.73 -9.43 7.62
CA ILE A 126 1.99 -8.90 8.98
C ILE A 126 3.49 -9.01 9.29
N THR A 127 4.12 -10.13 8.93
CA THR A 127 5.55 -10.36 9.14
C THR A 127 6.38 -9.38 8.32
N LEU A 128 6.06 -9.20 7.04
CA LEU A 128 6.73 -8.22 6.18
C LEU A 128 6.57 -6.79 6.71
N ALA A 129 5.36 -6.39 7.12
CA ALA A 129 5.12 -5.08 7.71
C ALA A 129 5.97 -4.83 8.96
N LYS A 130 6.08 -5.82 9.85
CA LYS A 130 6.94 -5.75 11.04
C LYS A 130 8.42 -5.65 10.68
N THR A 131 8.88 -6.40 9.68
CA THR A 131 10.26 -6.32 9.16
C THR A 131 10.57 -4.92 8.62
N MET A 132 9.61 -4.28 7.95
CA MET A 132 9.68 -2.88 7.53
C MET A 132 9.50 -1.85 8.65
N LYS A 133 9.38 -2.30 9.91
CA LYS A 133 9.11 -1.48 11.10
C LYS A 133 7.82 -0.66 10.99
N LYS A 134 6.82 -1.22 10.31
CA LYS A 134 5.46 -0.69 10.24
C LYS A 134 4.60 -1.27 11.36
N VAL A 135 3.47 -0.60 11.61
CA VAL A 135 2.40 -1.03 12.51
C VAL A 135 1.25 -1.54 11.64
N PRO A 136 1.13 -2.86 11.43
CA PRO A 136 0.04 -3.41 10.62
C PRO A 136 -1.26 -3.44 11.41
N ILE A 137 -2.37 -3.07 10.77
CA ILE A 137 -3.72 -3.36 11.24
C ILE A 137 -4.44 -4.21 10.20
N VAL A 138 -5.10 -5.28 10.63
CA VAL A 138 -5.88 -6.13 9.71
C VAL A 138 -7.32 -5.66 9.69
N VAL A 139 -7.84 -5.37 8.50
CA VAL A 139 -9.19 -4.86 8.29
C VAL A 139 -9.89 -5.67 7.21
N HIS A 140 -11.21 -5.73 7.29
CA HIS A 140 -12.02 -6.31 6.23
C HIS A 140 -12.12 -5.36 5.04
N ASN A 141 -12.15 -5.94 3.84
CA ASN A 141 -12.46 -5.23 2.62
C ASN A 141 -13.83 -4.54 2.73
N CYS A 142 -13.82 -3.22 2.62
CA CYS A 142 -14.98 -2.35 2.58
C CYS A 142 -14.57 -1.00 1.98
N THR A 143 -15.54 -0.24 1.48
CA THR A 143 -15.27 1.08 0.89
C THR A 143 -14.57 2.00 1.89
N GLY A 144 -13.37 2.47 1.53
CA GLY A 144 -12.55 3.35 2.36
C GLY A 144 -11.89 2.69 3.57
N PHE A 145 -11.92 1.35 3.66
CA PHE A 145 -11.26 0.57 4.73
C PHE A 145 -11.57 1.08 6.14
N ALA A 146 -10.59 1.13 7.05
CA ALA A 146 -10.81 1.67 8.38
C ALA A 146 -10.52 3.18 8.41
N VAL A 147 -9.32 3.60 8.02
CA VAL A 147 -8.89 4.99 8.23
C VAL A 147 -9.62 5.96 7.30
N SER A 148 -9.58 5.72 5.99
CA SER A 148 -10.19 6.65 5.02
C SER A 148 -11.70 6.80 5.26
N ARG A 149 -12.38 5.72 5.67
CA ARG A 149 -13.80 5.72 6.03
C ARG A 149 -14.10 6.63 7.23
N ILE A 150 -13.25 6.62 8.26
CA ILE A 150 -13.41 7.47 9.45
C ILE A 150 -13.04 8.93 9.11
N VAL A 151 -11.93 9.13 8.40
CA VAL A 151 -11.47 10.48 8.03
C VAL A 151 -12.50 11.18 7.13
N PHE A 152 -13.15 10.44 6.23
CA PHE A 152 -14.21 11.00 5.40
C PHE A 152 -15.35 11.59 6.24
N THR A 153 -15.93 10.83 7.17
CA THR A 153 -17.06 11.31 8.00
C THR A 153 -16.67 12.47 8.90
N TYR A 154 -15.46 12.42 9.47
CA TYR A 154 -14.88 13.53 10.23
C TYR A 154 -14.76 14.81 9.37
N THR A 155 -14.22 14.68 8.16
CA THR A 155 -14.00 15.80 7.24
C THR A 155 -15.32 16.41 6.75
N GLN A 156 -16.34 15.58 6.52
CA GLN A 156 -17.69 16.03 6.16
C GLN A 156 -18.30 16.95 7.21
N SER A 157 -17.98 16.73 8.49
CA SER A 157 -18.47 17.59 9.58
C SER A 157 -17.83 18.99 9.51
N ALA A 158 -16.53 19.07 9.21
CA ALA A 158 -15.86 20.35 8.98
C ALA A 158 -16.42 21.08 7.74
N HIS A 159 -16.67 20.36 6.65
CA HIS A 159 -17.30 20.92 5.45
C HIS A 159 -18.70 21.47 5.73
N LEU A 160 -19.52 20.78 6.54
CA LEU A 160 -20.83 21.27 6.93
C LEU A 160 -20.73 22.61 7.68
N LEU A 161 -19.82 22.73 8.64
CA LEU A 161 -19.60 23.97 9.39
C LEU A 161 -19.16 25.11 8.47
N ALA A 162 -18.26 24.83 7.52
CA ALA A 162 -17.83 25.81 6.53
C ALA A 162 -19.00 26.27 5.65
N ASN A 163 -19.87 25.36 5.20
CA ASN A 163 -21.07 25.67 4.43
C ASN A 163 -22.09 26.52 5.20
N LEU A 164 -22.11 26.43 6.53
CA LEU A 164 -22.91 27.28 7.42
C LEU A 164 -22.28 28.67 7.65
N GLY A 165 -21.16 28.99 6.98
CA GLY A 165 -20.49 30.28 7.06
C GLY A 165 -19.46 30.39 8.19
N ILE A 166 -19.12 29.29 8.87
CA ILE A 166 -18.07 29.30 9.89
C ILE A 166 -16.71 29.38 9.20
N ASN A 167 -15.89 30.33 9.63
CA ASN A 167 -14.53 30.51 9.12
C ASN A 167 -13.68 29.23 9.30
N VAL A 168 -13.05 28.76 8.23
CA VAL A 168 -12.24 27.52 8.23
C VAL A 168 -11.09 27.54 9.24
N PHE A 169 -10.42 28.67 9.46
CA PHE A 169 -9.36 28.78 10.46
C PHE A 169 -9.87 28.67 11.90
N ARG A 170 -11.15 29.01 12.13
CA ARG A 170 -11.80 28.77 13.42
C ARG A 170 -12.11 27.29 13.61
N ILE A 171 -12.54 26.60 12.56
CA ILE A 171 -12.78 25.15 12.59
C ILE A 171 -11.47 24.44 12.91
N ASP A 172 -10.41 24.71 12.14
CA ASP A 172 -9.09 24.08 12.32
C ASP A 172 -8.46 24.37 13.68
N ARG A 173 -8.76 25.51 14.32
CA ARG A 173 -8.22 25.81 15.66
C ARG A 173 -8.86 24.97 16.76
N VAL A 174 -10.11 24.54 16.56
CA VAL A 174 -10.89 23.84 17.58
C VAL A 174 -10.66 22.33 17.54
N ILE A 175 -10.14 21.80 16.43
CA ILE A 175 -9.90 20.38 16.24
C ILE A 175 -8.40 20.06 16.20
#